data_AF-A0A929BWQ4-F1
#
_entry.id   AF-A0A929BWQ4-F1
#
_cell.length_a   1.000
_cell.length_b   1.000
_cell.length_c   1.000
_cell.angle_alpha   90.00
_cell.angle_beta   90.00
_cell.angle_gamma   90.00
#
_symmetry.space_group_name_H-M   'P 1'
#
loop_
_entity.id
_entity.type
_entity.pdbx_description
1 polymer ?
#
loop_
_entity_poly.entity_id
_entity_poly.type
_entity_poly.pdbx_seq_one_letter_code
_entity_poly.pdbx_strand_id
1 'polypeptide(L)'
;MERTVPSTASEEIELYQRTYYSLLRSTAEVQIRTLEEAHARMNSLLHQNARETAPDLSAFVYSILRLPPMMYQVQLVVLGQSPEVFSQRGFGEVEKWQQVFAPARRRRCFFDGNNILACNIASRTDIDDVVPLLTAYQIEWNKFHALFQMIPDSISLSNIEDDPETFTQVAKYLKITENDLEQLQLLMGAEFSHIMGEIASRPCRFRLQLLSGSLSDYWRATRIWWDNIQAECPKLQEKPVYFISSNPHSVVNLLSGFALKHRDDLLAFIEESGNGDLADEWAKIKEDRVPSNRENFFNYVFKEYLDHPQGRQLESSMTEHEKTLGIQRIPSLHSFDVEAQVIQLSQLDPASMDSRLGQD
;
A
#
# COMPACT_ATOMS: atom_id res chain seq x y z
N MET A 1 3.69 6.30 -40.62
CA MET A 1 2.40 6.31 -39.90
C MET A 1 2.72 5.88 -38.49
N GLU A 2 3.02 6.84 -37.62
CA GLU A 2 3.29 6.58 -36.21
C GLU A 2 2.04 5.95 -35.60
N ARG A 3 2.14 4.70 -35.17
CA ARG A 3 1.10 4.04 -34.38
C ARG A 3 1.19 4.62 -32.98
N THR A 4 0.49 5.72 -32.72
CA THR A 4 0.20 6.13 -31.35
C THR A 4 -0.66 5.05 -30.69
N VAL A 5 -0.14 4.48 -29.60
CA VAL A 5 -0.89 3.59 -28.70
C VAL A 5 -2.17 4.33 -28.29
N PRO A 6 -3.37 3.70 -28.30
CA PRO A 6 -4.59 4.36 -27.86
C PRO A 6 -4.42 4.85 -26.41
N SER A 7 -4.48 6.17 -26.19
CA SER A 7 -4.56 6.72 -24.85
C SER A 7 -5.97 6.48 -24.31
N THR A 8 -6.10 5.58 -23.34
CA THR A 8 -7.32 5.39 -22.55
C THR A 8 -7.31 6.24 -21.26
N ALA A 9 -6.35 7.15 -21.12
CA ALA A 9 -6.38 8.10 -20.02
C ALA A 9 -7.45 9.16 -20.32
N SER A 10 -8.46 9.28 -19.48
CA SER A 10 -9.44 10.35 -19.62
C SER A 10 -8.71 11.69 -19.48
N GLU A 11 -9.11 12.69 -20.27
CA GLU A 11 -8.49 14.02 -20.26
C GLU A 11 -8.43 14.62 -18.84
N GLU A 12 -9.41 14.27 -17.99
CA GLU A 12 -9.47 14.68 -16.60
C GLU A 12 -8.36 14.06 -15.74
N ILE A 13 -7.99 12.80 -15.98
CA ILE A 13 -6.86 12.16 -15.30
C ILE A 13 -5.57 12.87 -15.68
N GLU A 14 -5.33 13.09 -16.98
CA GLU A 14 -4.12 13.80 -17.44
C GLU A 14 -4.05 15.22 -16.88
N LEU A 15 -5.19 15.92 -16.81
CA LEU A 15 -5.27 17.25 -16.21
C LEU A 15 -4.93 17.23 -14.72
N TYR A 16 -5.45 16.26 -13.96
CA TYR A 16 -5.12 16.10 -12.54
C TYR A 16 -3.62 15.84 -12.35
N GLN A 17 -3.05 14.92 -13.13
CA GLN A 17 -1.62 14.62 -13.12
C GLN A 17 -0.77 15.86 -13.39
N ARG A 18 -1.07 16.57 -14.48
CA ARG A 18 -0.37 17.82 -14.83
C ARG A 18 -0.48 18.87 -13.72
N THR A 19 -1.63 18.95 -13.05
CA THR A 19 -1.87 19.94 -11.98
C THR A 19 -0.93 19.69 -10.80
N TYR A 20 -0.92 18.49 -10.23
CA TYR A 20 -0.05 18.24 -9.07
C TYR A 20 1.44 18.20 -9.46
N TYR A 21 1.81 17.71 -10.64
CA TYR A 21 3.22 17.78 -11.10
C TYR A 21 3.68 19.22 -11.30
N SER A 22 2.80 20.12 -11.73
CA SER A 22 3.11 21.54 -11.86
C SER A 22 3.35 22.19 -10.50
N LEU A 23 2.50 21.89 -9.51
CA LEU A 23 2.62 22.42 -8.15
C LEU A 23 3.88 21.88 -7.44
N LEU A 24 4.13 20.58 -7.57
CA LEU A 24 5.28 19.89 -6.97
C LEU A 24 6.60 20.10 -7.73
N ARG A 25 6.60 20.85 -8.85
CA ARG A 25 7.84 21.23 -9.54
C ARG A 25 8.71 22.11 -8.65
N SER A 26 8.09 22.94 -7.82
CA SER A 26 8.80 23.70 -6.79
C SER A 26 9.03 22.79 -5.57
N THR A 27 10.16 22.95 -4.90
CA THR A 27 10.40 22.31 -3.60
C THR A 27 9.67 23.01 -2.45
N ALA A 28 8.68 23.86 -2.74
CA ALA A 28 7.87 24.51 -1.73
C ALA A 28 6.76 23.56 -1.24
N GLU A 29 6.22 23.86 -0.08
CA GLU A 29 5.06 23.15 0.44
C GLU A 29 3.80 23.50 -0.36
N VAL A 30 3.04 22.49 -0.73
CA VAL A 30 1.77 22.59 -1.46
C VAL A 30 0.65 22.13 -0.54
N GLN A 31 -0.40 22.93 -0.37
CA GLN A 31 -1.58 22.49 0.38
C GLN A 31 -2.40 21.53 -0.45
N ILE A 32 -2.72 20.35 0.10
CA ILE A 32 -3.54 19.34 -0.58
C ILE A 32 -4.92 19.88 -0.96
N ARG A 33 -5.44 20.86 -0.19
CA ARG A 33 -6.69 21.57 -0.51
C ARG A 33 -6.73 22.12 -1.94
N THR A 34 -5.59 22.54 -2.49
CA THR A 34 -5.52 23.08 -3.85
C THR A 34 -5.81 22.04 -4.94
N LEU A 35 -5.75 20.74 -4.60
CA LEU A 35 -5.97 19.62 -5.50
C LEU A 35 -7.38 19.02 -5.39
N GLU A 36 -8.16 19.35 -4.35
CA GLU A 36 -9.46 18.71 -4.07
C GLU A 36 -10.44 18.84 -5.23
N GLU A 37 -10.59 20.03 -5.82
CA GLU A 37 -11.50 20.25 -6.95
C GLU A 37 -11.08 19.48 -8.21
N ALA A 38 -9.77 19.46 -8.50
CA ALA A 38 -9.24 18.73 -9.64
C ALA A 38 -9.37 17.22 -9.44
N HIS A 39 -9.15 16.74 -8.21
CA HIS A 39 -9.34 15.34 -7.81
C HIS A 39 -10.79 14.91 -7.94
N ALA A 40 -11.72 15.70 -7.40
CA ALA A 40 -13.15 15.41 -7.46
C ALA A 40 -13.69 15.47 -8.90
N ARG A 41 -13.13 16.34 -9.76
CA ARG A 41 -13.46 16.40 -11.19
C ARG A 41 -12.96 15.18 -11.98
N MET A 42 -11.83 14.59 -11.58
CA MET A 42 -11.28 13.40 -12.21
C MET A 42 -12.24 12.20 -12.16
N ASN A 43 -13.19 12.19 -11.20
CA ASN A 43 -14.20 11.16 -11.05
C ASN A 43 -13.60 9.74 -11.06
N SER A 44 -12.56 9.55 -10.24
CA SER A 44 -11.84 8.29 -10.18
C SER A 44 -12.70 7.19 -9.57
N LEU A 45 -12.50 5.96 -10.03
CA LEU A 45 -13.09 4.76 -9.42
C LEU A 45 -12.74 4.62 -7.93
N LEU A 46 -11.59 5.18 -7.51
CA LEU A 46 -11.17 5.20 -6.11
C LEU A 46 -12.11 6.02 -5.22
N HIS A 47 -12.68 7.10 -5.76
CA HIS A 47 -13.32 8.13 -4.96
C HIS A 47 -14.49 8.75 -5.73
N GLN A 48 -15.53 7.95 -5.91
CA GLN A 48 -16.67 8.27 -6.77
C GLN A 48 -17.53 9.37 -6.16
N ASN A 49 -17.67 9.39 -4.83
CA ASN A 49 -18.54 10.31 -4.14
C ASN A 49 -17.79 11.55 -3.60
N ALA A 50 -16.64 11.89 -4.19
CA ALA A 50 -15.79 13.02 -3.75
C ALA A 50 -16.54 14.36 -3.65
N ARG A 51 -17.54 14.60 -4.51
CA ARG A 51 -18.35 15.83 -4.52
C ARG A 51 -19.58 15.79 -3.62
N GLU A 52 -19.93 14.63 -3.10
CA GLU A 52 -21.11 14.49 -2.26
C GLU A 52 -20.86 15.02 -0.84
N THR A 53 -21.93 15.38 -0.14
CA THR A 53 -21.84 15.77 1.27
C THR A 53 -21.74 14.58 2.21
N ALA A 54 -22.20 13.40 1.77
CA ALA A 54 -22.04 12.16 2.51
C ALA A 54 -20.61 11.63 2.31
N PRO A 55 -20.01 10.99 3.33
CA PRO A 55 -18.69 10.38 3.19
C PRO A 55 -18.71 9.19 2.23
N ASP A 56 -17.65 9.08 1.42
CA ASP A 56 -17.28 7.90 0.65
C ASP A 56 -16.40 6.99 1.52
N LEU A 57 -17.05 6.07 2.25
CA LEU A 57 -16.33 5.18 3.15
C LEU A 57 -15.32 4.30 2.41
N SER A 58 -15.63 3.86 1.19
CA SER A 58 -14.74 3.02 0.40
C SER A 58 -13.44 3.75 0.11
N ALA A 59 -13.51 5.02 -0.30
CA ALA A 59 -12.34 5.86 -0.52
C ALA A 59 -11.56 6.12 0.78
N PHE A 60 -12.25 6.36 1.89
CA PHE A 60 -11.62 6.63 3.19
C PHE A 60 -10.88 5.40 3.72
N VAL A 61 -11.52 4.23 3.73
CA VAL A 61 -10.91 2.96 4.13
C VAL A 61 -9.74 2.60 3.23
N TYR A 62 -9.88 2.77 1.91
CA TYR A 62 -8.78 2.55 0.97
C TYR A 62 -7.56 3.41 1.31
N SER A 63 -7.80 4.64 1.75
CA SER A 63 -6.76 5.60 2.14
C SER A 63 -6.13 5.26 3.49
N ILE A 64 -6.93 4.93 4.52
CA ILE A 64 -6.47 4.47 5.84
C ILE A 64 -5.57 3.25 5.69
N LEU A 65 -5.95 2.27 4.87
CA LEU A 65 -5.16 1.06 4.67
C LEU A 65 -3.83 1.30 3.95
N ARG A 66 -3.68 2.40 3.19
CA ARG A 66 -2.48 2.70 2.39
C ARG A 66 -1.62 3.83 2.93
N LEU A 67 -2.02 4.43 4.04
CA LEU A 67 -1.27 5.44 4.77
C LEU A 67 -0.98 4.94 6.20
N PRO A 68 0.07 5.45 6.86
CA PRO A 68 0.38 5.04 8.23
C PRO A 68 -0.74 5.44 9.22
N PRO A 69 -1.06 4.64 10.26
CA PRO A 69 -2.19 4.91 11.16
C PRO A 69 -2.15 6.27 11.87
N MET A 70 -0.95 6.84 12.09
CA MET A 70 -0.76 8.16 12.68
C MET A 70 -1.05 9.33 11.72
N MET A 71 -1.68 9.11 10.57
CA MET A 71 -2.05 10.22 9.67
C MET A 71 -2.94 11.27 10.33
N TYR A 72 -3.69 10.91 11.39
CA TYR A 72 -4.51 11.87 12.11
C TYR A 72 -3.68 13.05 12.63
N GLN A 73 -2.47 12.83 13.16
CA GLN A 73 -1.57 13.87 13.71
C GLN A 73 -0.65 14.53 12.67
N VAL A 74 -0.50 13.94 11.48
CA VAL A 74 0.37 14.46 10.42
C VAL A 74 -0.20 15.75 9.82
N GLN A 75 0.67 16.73 9.59
CA GLN A 75 0.35 17.98 8.90
C GLN A 75 1.18 18.21 7.65
N LEU A 76 2.42 17.69 7.61
CA LEU A 76 3.32 17.80 6.47
C LEU A 76 3.78 16.41 6.05
N VAL A 77 3.56 16.08 4.79
CA VAL A 77 4.14 14.89 4.14
C VAL A 77 5.28 15.36 3.25
N VAL A 78 6.46 14.79 3.45
CA VAL A 78 7.68 15.14 2.71
C VAL A 78 8.10 13.93 1.89
N LEU A 79 8.18 14.10 0.58
CA LEU A 79 8.59 13.04 -0.35
C LEU A 79 10.04 13.25 -0.76
N GLY A 80 10.88 12.24 -0.61
CA GLY A 80 12.29 12.29 -1.01
C GLY A 80 12.77 10.96 -1.57
N GLN A 81 13.87 10.97 -2.34
CA GLN A 81 14.40 9.77 -2.99
C GLN A 81 15.52 9.09 -2.18
N SER A 82 16.21 9.85 -1.32
CA SER A 82 17.30 9.34 -0.50
C SER A 82 17.44 10.13 0.81
N PRO A 83 18.07 9.56 1.84
CA PRO A 83 18.31 10.23 3.12
C PRO A 83 19.05 11.57 2.99
N GLU A 84 19.98 11.68 2.05
CA GLU A 84 20.76 12.90 1.83
C GLU A 84 19.88 14.07 1.36
N VAL A 85 18.87 13.78 0.53
CA VAL A 85 17.94 14.79 0.03
C VAL A 85 17.13 15.40 1.18
N PHE A 86 16.73 14.59 2.16
CA PHE A 86 16.06 15.08 3.37
C PHE A 86 17.00 15.96 4.22
N SER A 87 18.22 15.48 4.46
CA SER A 87 19.22 16.21 5.26
C SER A 87 19.59 17.57 4.65
N GLN A 88 19.86 17.62 3.33
CA GLN A 88 20.16 18.86 2.60
C GLN A 88 19.04 19.90 2.63
N ARG A 89 17.79 19.44 2.83
CA ARG A 89 16.59 20.29 2.85
C ARG A 89 16.13 20.64 4.26
N GLY A 90 16.94 20.32 5.28
CA GLY A 90 16.71 20.74 6.66
C GLY A 90 15.88 19.76 7.50
N PHE A 91 15.58 18.57 6.99
CA PHE A 91 14.87 17.53 7.76
C PHE A 91 15.80 16.63 8.58
N GLY A 92 17.12 16.81 8.44
CA GLY A 92 18.11 16.03 9.18
C GLY A 92 18.15 14.56 8.75
N GLU A 93 18.51 13.68 9.69
CA GLU A 93 18.61 12.24 9.47
C GLU A 93 17.27 11.55 9.71
N VAL A 94 16.40 11.56 8.70
CA VAL A 94 15.04 10.97 8.78
C VAL A 94 15.04 9.46 9.09
N GLU A 95 16.12 8.74 8.78
CA GLU A 95 16.24 7.31 9.11
C GLU A 95 16.36 7.06 10.63
N LYS A 96 16.65 8.09 11.44
CA LYS A 96 16.64 8.02 12.90
C LYS A 96 15.27 8.31 13.52
N TRP A 97 14.31 8.79 12.72
CA TRP A 97 12.93 9.00 13.16
C TRP A 97 12.21 7.65 13.33
N GLN A 98 10.99 7.68 13.87
CA GLN A 98 10.22 6.46 14.04
C GLN A 98 9.82 5.90 12.67
N GLN A 99 10.30 4.70 12.33
CA GLN A 99 9.83 4.01 11.13
C GLN A 99 8.37 3.57 11.32
N VAL A 100 7.53 3.89 10.33
CA VAL A 100 6.08 3.62 10.36
C VAL A 100 5.63 2.93 9.08
N PHE A 101 4.57 2.13 9.18
CA PHE A 101 4.11 1.26 8.11
C PHE A 101 2.62 1.45 7.84
N ALA A 102 2.21 1.31 6.58
CA ALA A 102 0.81 1.22 6.21
C ALA A 102 0.37 -0.24 6.02
N PRO A 103 -0.86 -0.62 6.40
CA PRO A 103 -1.32 -2.02 6.33
C PRO A 103 -1.23 -2.68 4.94
N ALA A 104 -1.65 -1.96 3.89
CA ALA A 104 -1.88 -2.51 2.56
C ALA A 104 -0.95 -1.93 1.48
N ARG A 105 0.00 -1.07 1.85
CA ARG A 105 1.05 -0.62 0.92
C ARG A 105 2.40 -0.42 1.61
N ARG A 106 3.39 -1.14 1.12
CA ARG A 106 4.79 -0.99 1.53
C ARG A 106 5.37 0.27 0.88
N ARG A 107 5.51 1.32 1.69
CA ARG A 107 6.35 2.49 1.41
C ARG A 107 7.16 2.75 2.67
N ARG A 108 8.44 3.02 2.51
CA ARG A 108 9.33 3.33 3.63
C ARG A 108 9.03 4.75 4.13
N CYS A 109 8.39 4.83 5.29
CA CYS A 109 7.96 6.07 5.90
C CYS A 109 8.57 6.23 7.28
N PHE A 110 8.88 7.48 7.64
CA PHE A 110 9.47 7.86 8.91
C PHE A 110 8.68 9.03 9.50
N PHE A 111 8.28 8.91 10.76
CA PHE A 111 7.49 9.89 11.47
C PHE A 111 8.34 10.57 12.56
N ASP A 112 8.31 11.90 12.60
CA ASP A 112 9.14 12.71 13.50
C ASP A 112 8.71 12.68 14.98
N GLY A 113 7.60 12.01 15.28
CA GLY A 113 7.01 11.98 16.62
C GLY A 113 6.06 13.14 16.90
N ASN A 114 5.84 14.03 15.93
CA ASN A 114 5.05 15.26 16.11
C ASN A 114 4.02 15.46 14.99
N ASN A 115 4.44 15.88 13.79
CA ASN A 115 3.51 16.22 12.71
C ASN A 115 4.08 16.08 11.29
N ILE A 116 5.30 15.56 11.14
CA ILE A 116 5.96 15.39 9.83
C ILE A 116 6.10 13.90 9.51
N LEU A 117 5.62 13.53 8.33
CA LEU A 117 5.84 12.21 7.74
C LEU A 117 6.79 12.33 6.55
N ALA A 118 7.98 11.77 6.66
CA ALA A 118 8.91 11.60 5.55
C ALA A 118 8.62 10.26 4.84
N CYS A 119 8.42 10.29 3.53
CA CYS A 119 8.19 9.11 2.71
C CYS A 119 9.28 9.00 1.63
N ASN A 120 9.94 7.85 1.57
CA ASN A 120 10.82 7.55 0.45
C ASN A 120 9.98 7.19 -0.78
N ILE A 121 10.30 7.83 -1.91
CA ILE A 121 9.70 7.54 -3.21
C ILE A 121 10.77 6.96 -4.14
N ALA A 122 10.42 5.89 -4.87
CA ALA A 122 11.31 5.26 -5.84
C ALA A 122 11.09 5.76 -7.26
N SER A 123 9.89 6.26 -7.54
CA SER A 123 9.45 6.57 -8.89
C SER A 123 8.37 7.64 -8.93
N ARG A 124 8.03 8.07 -10.15
CA ARG A 124 6.90 8.97 -10.42
C ARG A 124 5.56 8.36 -10.01
N THR A 125 5.40 7.05 -10.17
CA THR A 125 4.14 6.37 -9.82
C THR A 125 3.88 6.38 -8.31
N ASP A 126 4.92 6.49 -7.48
CA ASP A 126 4.73 6.69 -6.03
C ASP A 126 4.09 8.05 -5.72
N ILE A 127 4.43 9.09 -6.48
CA ILE A 127 3.77 10.40 -6.37
C ILE A 127 2.33 10.29 -6.87
N ASP A 128 2.12 9.61 -8.00
CA ASP A 128 0.80 9.36 -8.59
C ASP A 128 -0.11 8.52 -7.69
N ASP A 129 0.45 7.83 -6.69
CA ASP A 129 -0.25 7.04 -5.67
C ASP A 129 -0.46 7.84 -4.37
N VAL A 130 0.58 8.49 -3.83
CA VAL A 130 0.48 9.27 -2.58
C VAL A 130 -0.43 10.49 -2.72
N VAL A 131 -0.36 11.22 -3.84
CA VAL A 131 -1.13 12.46 -4.02
C VAL A 131 -2.65 12.19 -4.00
N PRO A 132 -3.22 11.29 -4.81
CA PRO A 132 -4.64 10.96 -4.71
C PRO A 132 -5.05 10.42 -3.34
N LEU A 133 -4.20 9.61 -2.68
CA LEU A 133 -4.50 9.06 -1.35
C LEU A 133 -4.63 10.15 -0.29
N LEU A 134 -3.69 11.09 -0.25
CA LEU A 134 -3.75 12.22 0.69
C LEU A 134 -4.95 13.12 0.40
N THR A 135 -5.27 13.36 -0.88
CA THR A 135 -6.44 14.17 -1.25
C THR A 135 -7.75 13.49 -0.87
N ALA A 136 -7.90 12.19 -1.15
CA ALA A 136 -9.09 11.43 -0.76
C ALA A 136 -9.25 11.39 0.76
N TYR A 137 -8.18 11.07 1.50
CA TYR A 137 -8.19 11.10 2.96
C TYR A 137 -8.61 12.47 3.51
N GLN A 138 -8.05 13.57 2.99
CA GLN A 138 -8.40 14.91 3.47
C GLN A 138 -9.85 15.28 3.19
N ILE A 139 -10.35 14.99 1.98
CA ILE A 139 -11.75 15.26 1.61
C ILE A 139 -12.68 14.51 2.57
N GLU A 140 -12.46 13.21 2.75
CA GLU A 140 -13.34 12.37 3.56
C GLU A 140 -13.26 12.72 5.05
N TRP A 141 -12.06 12.97 5.58
CA TRP A 141 -11.89 13.52 6.92
C TRP A 141 -12.70 14.81 7.10
N ASN A 142 -12.62 15.73 6.15
CA ASN A 142 -13.30 17.02 6.25
C ASN A 142 -14.83 16.92 6.12
N LYS A 143 -15.35 15.92 5.38
CA LYS A 143 -16.78 15.60 5.38
C LYS A 143 -17.21 15.06 6.74
N PHE A 144 -16.49 14.09 7.30
CA PHE A 144 -16.77 13.60 8.65
C PHE A 144 -16.70 14.73 9.68
N HIS A 145 -15.65 15.55 9.66
CA HIS A 145 -15.50 16.70 10.55
C HIS A 145 -16.73 17.62 10.49
N ALA A 146 -17.20 17.96 9.28
CA ALA A 146 -18.39 18.80 9.10
C ALA A 146 -19.67 18.16 9.66
N LEU A 147 -19.82 16.84 9.55
CA LEU A 147 -20.95 16.10 10.11
C LEU A 147 -20.86 15.99 11.64
N PHE A 148 -19.67 15.83 12.20
CA PHE A 148 -19.45 15.89 13.65
C PHE A 148 -19.88 17.24 14.24
N GLN A 149 -19.67 18.35 13.53
CA GLN A 149 -20.16 19.66 13.98
C GLN A 149 -21.70 19.76 14.06
N MET A 150 -22.44 18.82 13.45
CA MET A 150 -23.90 18.77 13.49
C MET A 150 -24.44 17.89 14.62
N ILE A 151 -23.57 17.14 15.30
CA ILE A 151 -23.95 16.29 16.43
C ILE A 151 -24.23 17.18 17.65
N PRO A 152 -25.40 17.07 18.28
CA PRO A 152 -25.70 17.82 19.50
C PRO A 152 -24.75 17.50 20.64
N ASP A 153 -24.37 18.51 21.44
CA ASP A 153 -23.51 18.35 22.63
C ASP A 153 -24.05 17.36 23.67
N SER A 154 -25.34 17.02 23.61
CA SER A 154 -25.95 16.00 24.46
C SER A 154 -25.47 14.57 24.16
N ILE A 155 -24.93 14.34 22.96
CA ILE A 155 -24.38 13.05 22.55
C ILE A 155 -22.89 13.07 22.86
N SER A 156 -22.48 12.24 23.83
CA SER A 156 -21.08 12.11 24.18
C SER A 156 -20.33 11.40 23.06
N LEU A 157 -19.32 12.07 22.49
CA LEU A 157 -18.37 11.44 21.58
C LEU A 157 -17.26 10.68 22.32
N SER A 158 -17.27 10.71 23.66
CA SER A 158 -16.36 9.92 24.48
C SER A 158 -16.92 8.51 24.59
N ASN A 159 -16.12 7.50 24.24
CA ASN A 159 -16.47 6.08 24.31
C ASN A 159 -17.70 5.70 23.46
N ILE A 160 -17.71 6.12 22.19
CA ILE A 160 -18.81 5.81 21.25
C ILE A 160 -19.05 4.29 21.17
N GLU A 161 -18.00 3.49 21.30
CA GLU A 161 -18.08 2.02 21.28
C GLU A 161 -18.76 1.38 22.50
N ASP A 162 -18.89 2.07 23.63
CA ASP A 162 -19.40 1.47 24.88
C ASP A 162 -20.94 1.52 24.98
N ASP A 163 -21.59 2.40 24.23
CA ASP A 163 -23.04 2.60 24.24
C ASP A 163 -23.66 2.37 22.85
N PRO A 164 -24.40 1.26 22.66
CA PRO A 164 -25.05 0.96 21.39
C PRO A 164 -26.01 2.05 20.90
N GLU A 165 -26.69 2.77 21.81
CA GLU A 165 -27.62 3.83 21.40
C GLU A 165 -26.85 5.03 20.83
N THR A 166 -25.79 5.46 21.51
CA THR A 166 -24.86 6.49 21.01
C THR A 166 -24.23 6.07 19.68
N PHE A 167 -23.80 4.81 19.55
CA PHE A 167 -23.20 4.28 18.33
C PHE A 167 -24.14 4.41 17.11
N THR A 168 -25.39 3.95 17.24
CA THR A 168 -26.44 4.10 16.21
C THR A 168 -26.72 5.57 15.89
N GLN A 169 -26.80 6.44 16.91
CA GLN A 169 -27.04 7.87 16.70
C GLN A 169 -25.89 8.52 15.94
N VAL A 170 -24.64 8.26 16.31
CA VAL A 170 -23.45 8.77 15.64
C VAL A 170 -23.41 8.31 14.18
N ALA A 171 -23.60 7.02 13.90
CA ALA A 171 -23.64 6.49 12.53
C ALA A 171 -24.66 7.26 11.65
N LYS A 172 -25.85 7.51 12.20
CA LYS A 172 -26.90 8.28 11.53
C LYS A 172 -26.48 9.73 11.24
N TYR A 173 -25.85 10.44 12.18
CA TYR A 173 -25.37 11.81 11.95
C TYR A 173 -24.22 11.85 10.93
N LEU A 174 -23.34 10.85 10.95
CA LEU A 174 -22.24 10.70 9.99
C LEU A 174 -22.70 10.22 8.61
N LYS A 175 -24.00 9.93 8.44
CA LYS A 175 -24.63 9.46 7.19
C LYS A 175 -24.00 8.17 6.65
N ILE A 176 -23.60 7.28 7.56
CA ILE A 176 -23.08 5.95 7.24
C ILE A 176 -23.93 4.89 7.96
N THR A 177 -23.77 3.61 7.59
CA THR A 177 -24.45 2.51 8.29
C THR A 177 -23.75 2.16 9.60
N GLU A 178 -24.41 1.40 10.47
CA GLU A 178 -23.76 0.88 11.69
C GLU A 178 -22.60 -0.06 11.34
N ASN A 179 -22.78 -0.94 10.36
CA ASN A 179 -21.72 -1.83 9.86
C ASN A 179 -20.51 -1.06 9.31
N ASP A 180 -20.74 0.10 8.67
CA ASP A 180 -19.67 0.98 8.21
C ASP A 180 -18.87 1.55 9.39
N LEU A 181 -19.55 1.94 10.47
CA LEU A 181 -18.91 2.45 11.68
C LEU A 181 -18.15 1.34 12.42
N GLU A 182 -18.71 0.13 12.48
CA GLU A 182 -18.04 -1.07 13.01
C GLU A 182 -16.78 -1.41 12.21
N GLN A 183 -16.83 -1.27 10.87
CA GLN A 183 -15.66 -1.47 10.03
C GLN A 183 -14.55 -0.45 10.34
N LEU A 184 -14.90 0.83 10.55
CA LEU A 184 -13.93 1.84 10.98
C LEU A 184 -13.34 1.52 12.35
N GLN A 185 -14.17 1.07 13.29
CA GLN A 185 -13.73 0.64 14.62
C GLN A 185 -12.73 -0.52 14.53
N LEU A 186 -13.04 -1.55 13.72
CA LEU A 186 -12.15 -2.69 13.52
C LEU A 186 -10.80 -2.26 12.92
N LEU A 187 -10.81 -1.35 11.94
CA LEU A 187 -9.60 -0.87 11.26
C LEU A 187 -8.72 0.02 12.13
N MET A 188 -9.33 0.86 12.97
CA MET A 188 -8.61 1.78 13.85
C MET A 188 -8.23 1.14 15.20
N GLY A 189 -8.90 0.06 15.59
CA GLY A 189 -8.64 -0.69 16.81
C GLY A 189 -8.76 0.19 18.06
N ALA A 190 -7.79 0.06 18.97
CA ALA A 190 -7.77 0.80 20.23
C ALA A 190 -7.72 2.34 20.09
N GLU A 191 -7.30 2.84 18.94
CA GLU A 191 -7.20 4.28 18.66
C GLU A 191 -8.51 4.86 18.10
N PHE A 192 -9.54 4.04 17.87
CA PHE A 192 -10.80 4.46 17.23
C PHE A 192 -11.43 5.69 17.90
N SER A 193 -11.73 5.62 19.20
CA SER A 193 -12.31 6.74 19.96
C SER A 193 -11.43 8.00 19.89
N HIS A 194 -10.10 7.85 19.94
CA HIS A 194 -9.18 8.98 19.84
C HIS A 194 -9.20 9.62 18.45
N ILE A 195 -9.14 8.81 17.39
CA ILE A 195 -9.18 9.30 15.99
C ILE A 195 -10.51 9.97 15.69
N MET A 196 -11.64 9.41 16.14
CA MET A 196 -12.95 10.04 15.98
C MET A 196 -13.03 11.38 16.71
N GLY A 197 -12.44 11.49 17.90
CA GLY A 197 -12.26 12.75 18.61
C GLY A 197 -11.42 13.77 17.84
N GLU A 198 -10.33 13.34 17.21
CA GLU A 198 -9.49 14.21 16.36
C GLU A 198 -10.24 14.69 15.11
N ILE A 199 -11.02 13.81 14.46
CA ILE A 199 -11.87 14.18 13.33
C ILE A 199 -12.91 15.21 13.76
N ALA A 200 -13.54 15.02 14.92
CA ALA A 200 -14.51 15.97 15.46
C ALA A 200 -13.87 17.31 15.85
N SER A 201 -12.64 17.31 16.37
CA SER A 201 -12.00 18.53 16.90
C SER A 201 -11.43 19.46 15.83
N ARG A 202 -11.01 18.95 14.67
CA ARG A 202 -10.35 19.78 13.64
C ARG A 202 -10.48 19.26 12.21
N PRO A 203 -10.44 20.19 11.22
CA PRO A 203 -10.31 19.80 9.82
C PRO A 203 -8.89 19.28 9.53
N CYS A 204 -8.80 18.36 8.58
CA CYS A 204 -7.54 17.92 7.99
C CYS A 204 -7.04 18.95 6.98
N ARG A 205 -5.75 19.29 7.06
CA ARG A 205 -5.09 20.30 6.22
C ARG A 205 -3.66 19.86 5.89
N PHE A 206 -3.53 18.78 5.14
CA PHE A 206 -2.23 18.28 4.71
C PHE A 206 -1.50 19.29 3.82
N ARG A 207 -0.20 19.38 4.07
CA ARG A 207 0.78 19.97 3.18
C ARG A 207 1.65 18.86 2.62
N LEU A 208 2.04 18.99 1.36
CA LEU A 208 2.90 18.07 0.65
C LEU A 208 4.12 18.81 0.14
N GLN A 209 5.30 18.26 0.35
CA GLN A 209 6.54 18.81 -0.18
C GLN A 209 7.31 17.72 -0.92
N LEU A 210 7.53 17.91 -2.21
CA LEU A 210 8.40 17.05 -2.99
C LEU A 210 9.82 17.61 -2.95
N LEU A 211 10.71 16.89 -2.26
CA LEU A 211 12.13 17.12 -2.33
C LEU A 211 12.63 16.50 -3.62
N SER A 212 12.72 17.30 -4.68
CA SER A 212 13.34 16.86 -5.92
C SER A 212 14.82 16.56 -5.66
N GLY A 213 15.18 15.28 -5.80
CA GLY A 213 16.55 14.89 -6.09
C GLY A 213 16.91 15.35 -7.50
N SER A 214 18.15 15.78 -7.71
CA SER A 214 18.68 15.96 -9.06
C SER A 214 18.65 14.61 -9.80
N LEU A 215 18.72 14.62 -11.14
CA LEU A 215 18.91 13.38 -11.92
C LEU A 215 20.12 12.59 -11.39
N SER A 216 21.14 13.30 -10.89
CA SER A 216 22.32 12.73 -10.26
C SER A 216 22.02 12.01 -8.94
N ASP A 217 21.05 12.46 -8.15
CA ASP A 217 20.64 11.79 -6.92
C ASP A 217 19.86 10.50 -7.23
N TYR A 218 19.01 10.52 -8.27
CA TYR A 218 18.36 9.30 -8.76
C TYR A 218 19.38 8.26 -9.23
N TRP A 219 20.36 8.67 -10.05
CA TRP A 219 21.45 7.78 -10.48
C TRP A 219 22.27 7.26 -9.31
N ARG A 220 22.52 8.08 -8.28
CA ARG A 220 23.21 7.64 -7.07
C ARG A 220 22.38 6.59 -6.33
N ALA A 221 21.09 6.81 -6.13
CA ALA A 221 20.20 5.84 -5.48
C ALA A 221 20.14 4.51 -6.26
N THR A 222 20.03 4.56 -7.60
CA THR A 222 20.07 3.36 -8.45
C THR A 222 21.40 2.62 -8.33
N ARG A 223 22.51 3.36 -8.26
CA ARG A 223 23.83 2.77 -8.09
C ARG A 223 23.98 2.11 -6.72
N ILE A 224 23.56 2.75 -5.64
CA ILE A 224 23.58 2.16 -4.28
C ILE A 224 22.75 0.87 -4.24
N TRP A 225 21.56 0.90 -4.86
CA TRP A 225 20.70 -0.28 -4.97
C TRP A 225 21.37 -1.41 -5.78
N TRP A 226 22.01 -1.09 -6.91
CA TRP A 226 22.72 -2.07 -7.74
C TRP A 226 23.99 -2.62 -7.05
N ASP A 227 24.76 -1.76 -6.37
CA ASP A 227 25.98 -2.15 -5.67
C ASP A 227 25.67 -3.16 -4.56
N ASN A 228 24.52 -3.02 -3.86
CA ASN A 228 24.01 -4.00 -2.91
C ASN A 228 23.73 -5.37 -3.57
N ILE A 229 23.06 -5.37 -4.73
CA ILE A 229 22.78 -6.60 -5.49
C ILE A 229 24.08 -7.27 -5.94
N GLN A 230 25.03 -6.47 -6.43
CA GLN A 230 26.30 -6.99 -6.92
C GLN A 230 27.18 -7.54 -5.80
N ALA A 231 27.16 -6.93 -4.60
CA ALA A 231 27.88 -7.42 -3.44
C ALA A 231 27.38 -8.84 -3.04
N GLU A 232 26.07 -9.05 -3.08
CA GLU A 232 25.43 -10.34 -2.78
C GLU A 232 25.55 -11.36 -3.94
N CYS A 233 25.66 -10.88 -5.19
CA CYS A 233 25.72 -11.72 -6.40
C CYS A 233 26.83 -11.27 -7.38
N PRO A 234 28.13 -11.46 -7.05
CA PRO A 234 29.24 -10.94 -7.87
C PRO A 234 29.29 -11.47 -9.31
N LYS A 235 28.81 -12.71 -9.53
CA LYS A 235 28.82 -13.38 -10.84
C LYS A 235 27.87 -12.78 -11.88
N LEU A 236 27.02 -11.82 -11.49
CA LEU A 236 26.09 -11.15 -12.41
C LEU A 236 26.82 -10.41 -13.54
N GLN A 237 28.02 -9.89 -13.29
CA GLN A 237 28.80 -9.17 -14.31
C GLN A 237 29.36 -10.09 -15.40
N GLU A 238 29.41 -11.40 -15.17
CA GLU A 238 30.02 -12.38 -16.06
C GLU A 238 29.01 -13.05 -17.00
N LYS A 239 27.71 -12.72 -16.87
CA LYS A 239 26.61 -13.40 -17.56
C LYS A 239 25.64 -12.39 -18.19
N PRO A 240 24.87 -12.78 -19.23
CA PRO A 240 23.74 -11.99 -19.70
C PRO A 240 22.71 -11.82 -18.58
N VAL A 241 22.27 -10.59 -18.35
CA VAL A 241 21.27 -10.24 -17.32
C VAL A 241 20.03 -9.68 -18.01
N TYR A 242 18.86 -10.16 -17.59
CA TYR A 242 17.56 -9.67 -18.03
C TYR A 242 16.84 -9.06 -16.84
N PHE A 243 16.35 -7.84 -17.01
CA PHE A 243 15.55 -7.16 -15.99
C PHE A 243 14.07 -7.42 -16.21
N ILE A 244 13.39 -7.85 -15.15
CA ILE A 244 11.94 -8.03 -15.12
C ILE A 244 11.40 -7.14 -14.01
N SER A 245 10.48 -6.24 -14.36
CA SER A 245 9.74 -5.45 -13.38
C SER A 245 8.45 -6.19 -13.05
N SER A 246 8.30 -6.67 -11.82
CA SER A 246 7.12 -7.40 -11.35
C SER A 246 6.97 -7.27 -9.83
N ASN A 247 5.84 -7.73 -9.30
CA ASN A 247 5.70 -7.85 -7.85
C ASN A 247 6.68 -8.91 -7.31
N PRO A 248 7.22 -8.73 -6.09
CA PRO A 248 8.21 -9.64 -5.50
C PRO A 248 7.78 -11.11 -5.32
N HIS A 249 6.50 -11.44 -5.52
CA HIS A 249 6.00 -12.80 -5.41
C HIS A 249 5.57 -13.38 -6.75
N SER A 250 5.20 -12.54 -7.74
CA SER A 250 4.51 -13.02 -8.94
C SER A 250 5.36 -13.97 -9.78
N VAL A 251 6.64 -13.67 -10.01
CA VAL A 251 7.53 -14.54 -10.79
C VAL A 251 7.98 -15.73 -9.95
N VAL A 252 8.43 -15.47 -8.72
CA VAL A 252 9.00 -16.52 -7.85
C VAL A 252 7.96 -17.59 -7.50
N ASN A 253 6.69 -17.22 -7.27
CA ASN A 253 5.62 -18.19 -7.02
C ASN A 253 5.47 -19.19 -8.17
N LEU A 254 5.62 -18.72 -9.42
CA LEU A 254 5.52 -19.58 -10.60
C LEU A 254 6.76 -20.47 -10.76
N LEU A 255 7.94 -19.94 -10.43
CA LEU A 255 9.21 -20.65 -10.61
C LEU A 255 9.51 -21.65 -9.48
N SER A 256 9.09 -21.36 -8.25
CA SER A 256 9.38 -22.20 -7.09
C SER A 256 8.33 -23.29 -6.86
N GLY A 257 7.08 -23.00 -7.22
CA GLY A 257 5.90 -23.83 -6.98
C GLY A 257 5.70 -24.19 -5.50
N PHE A 258 6.30 -23.43 -4.57
CA PHE A 258 6.40 -23.84 -3.17
C PHE A 258 5.02 -24.00 -2.51
N ALA A 259 4.11 -23.04 -2.72
CA ALA A 259 2.74 -23.12 -2.21
C ALA A 259 1.99 -24.36 -2.73
N LEU A 260 2.25 -24.78 -3.97
CA LEU A 260 1.61 -25.95 -4.58
C LEU A 260 2.12 -27.27 -3.98
N LYS A 261 3.38 -27.32 -3.56
CA LYS A 261 3.95 -28.47 -2.83
C LYS A 261 3.32 -28.66 -1.45
N HIS A 262 2.89 -27.57 -0.83
CA HIS A 262 2.24 -27.55 0.50
C HIS A 262 0.72 -27.47 0.43
N ARG A 263 0.10 -27.82 -0.71
CA ARG A 263 -1.36 -27.71 -0.89
C ARG A 263 -2.17 -28.44 0.17
N ASP A 264 -1.72 -29.61 0.62
CA ASP A 264 -2.47 -30.44 1.57
C ASP A 264 -2.46 -29.78 2.96
N ASP A 265 -1.34 -29.20 3.37
CA ASP A 265 -1.22 -28.39 4.60
C ASP A 265 -2.12 -27.15 4.53
N LEU A 266 -2.17 -26.48 3.37
CA LEU A 266 -3.02 -25.31 3.17
C LEU A 266 -4.52 -25.64 3.20
N LEU A 267 -4.90 -26.81 2.70
CA LEU A 267 -6.29 -27.28 2.78
C LEU A 267 -6.69 -27.57 4.23
N ALA A 268 -5.82 -28.24 4.99
CA ALA A 268 -6.04 -28.47 6.42
C ALA A 268 -6.17 -27.15 7.18
N PHE A 269 -5.33 -26.16 6.87
CA PHE A 269 -5.43 -24.81 7.44
C PHE A 269 -6.77 -24.13 7.17
N ILE A 270 -7.29 -24.22 5.93
CA ILE A 270 -8.61 -23.64 5.61
C ILE A 270 -9.71 -24.30 6.46
N GLU A 271 -9.68 -25.63 6.58
CA GLU A 271 -10.65 -26.38 7.39
C GLU A 271 -10.57 -26.04 8.89
N GLU A 272 -9.36 -25.86 9.42
CA GLU A 272 -9.12 -25.52 10.84
C GLU A 272 -9.40 -24.05 11.17
N SER A 273 -9.08 -23.13 10.26
CA SER A 273 -9.19 -21.69 10.48
C SER A 273 -10.64 -21.22 10.68
N GLY A 274 -11.63 -22.01 10.25
CA GLY A 274 -13.03 -21.64 10.28
C GLY A 274 -13.37 -20.46 9.36
N ASN A 275 -12.47 -20.07 8.45
CA ASN A 275 -12.70 -19.01 7.48
C ASN A 275 -13.66 -19.51 6.38
N GLY A 276 -14.96 -19.33 6.63
CA GLY A 276 -16.03 -19.76 5.74
C GLY A 276 -15.89 -19.23 4.32
N ASP A 277 -15.38 -18.00 4.16
CA ASP A 277 -15.21 -17.38 2.84
C ASP A 277 -14.15 -18.12 1.99
N LEU A 278 -13.02 -18.50 2.60
CA LEU A 278 -11.97 -19.27 1.91
C LEU A 278 -12.44 -20.69 1.57
N ALA A 279 -13.17 -21.33 2.49
CA ALA A 279 -13.73 -22.66 2.26
C ALA A 279 -14.77 -22.65 1.13
N ASP A 280 -15.64 -21.63 1.10
CA ASP A 280 -16.65 -21.45 0.07
C ASP A 280 -16.04 -21.14 -1.29
N GLU A 281 -15.02 -20.28 -1.35
CA GLU A 281 -14.29 -20.00 -2.59
C GLU A 281 -13.59 -21.26 -3.12
N TRP A 282 -12.96 -22.05 -2.24
CA TRP A 282 -12.36 -23.32 -2.63
C TRP A 282 -13.38 -24.33 -3.17
N ALA A 283 -14.56 -24.41 -2.56
CA ALA A 283 -15.64 -25.26 -3.06
C ALA A 283 -16.08 -24.84 -4.46
N LYS A 284 -16.25 -23.54 -4.72
CA LYS A 284 -16.59 -23.01 -6.04
C LYS A 284 -15.50 -23.30 -7.09
N ILE A 285 -14.22 -23.18 -6.72
CA ILE A 285 -13.08 -23.49 -7.59
C ILE A 285 -13.02 -24.98 -7.93
N LYS A 286 -13.32 -25.87 -6.97
CA LYS A 286 -13.38 -27.32 -7.20
C LYS A 286 -14.50 -27.71 -8.19
N GLU A 287 -15.63 -27.01 -8.13
CA GLU A 287 -16.80 -27.24 -8.97
C GLU A 287 -16.74 -26.48 -10.31
N ASP A 288 -15.62 -25.81 -10.62
CA ASP A 288 -15.42 -24.95 -11.80
C ASP A 288 -16.53 -23.88 -11.97
N ARG A 289 -17.10 -23.42 -10.85
CA ARG A 289 -18.18 -22.39 -10.83
C ARG A 289 -17.67 -20.96 -10.92
N VAL A 290 -16.36 -20.77 -10.77
CA VAL A 290 -15.69 -19.47 -10.87
C VAL A 290 -14.49 -19.58 -11.82
N PRO A 291 -14.13 -18.50 -12.54
CA PRO A 291 -12.93 -18.47 -13.38
C PRO A 291 -11.62 -18.42 -12.57
N SER A 292 -11.70 -18.45 -11.23
CA SER A 292 -10.56 -18.42 -10.31
C SER A 292 -9.66 -19.65 -10.52
N ASN A 293 -8.36 -19.41 -10.71
CA ASN A 293 -7.37 -20.44 -10.95
C ASN A 293 -6.86 -21.04 -9.62
N ARG A 294 -6.76 -22.37 -9.55
CA ARG A 294 -6.35 -23.12 -8.34
C ARG A 294 -4.98 -22.69 -7.83
N GLU A 295 -4.02 -22.48 -8.72
CA GLU A 295 -2.67 -22.10 -8.36
C GLU A 295 -2.62 -20.70 -7.72
N ASN A 296 -3.39 -19.75 -8.25
CA ASN A 296 -3.50 -18.42 -7.66
C ASN A 296 -4.17 -18.48 -6.27
N PHE A 297 -5.19 -19.32 -6.10
CA PHE A 297 -5.85 -19.53 -4.81
C PHE A 297 -4.85 -20.05 -3.75
N PHE A 298 -4.09 -21.10 -4.06
CA PHE A 298 -3.09 -21.61 -3.11
C PHE A 298 -2.00 -20.58 -2.79
N ASN A 299 -1.54 -19.79 -3.75
CA ASN A 299 -0.60 -18.71 -3.48
C ASN A 299 -1.18 -17.62 -2.58
N TYR A 300 -2.48 -17.31 -2.73
CA TYR A 300 -3.19 -16.38 -1.87
C TYR A 300 -3.32 -16.92 -0.44
N VAL A 301 -3.81 -18.16 -0.28
CA VAL A 301 -3.95 -18.82 1.03
C VAL A 301 -2.60 -19.00 1.71
N PHE A 302 -1.56 -19.34 0.95
CA PHE A 302 -0.20 -19.49 1.49
C PHE A 302 0.29 -18.20 2.15
N LYS A 303 -0.03 -17.04 1.59
CA LYS A 303 0.29 -15.75 2.22
C LYS A 303 -0.37 -15.61 3.59
N GLU A 304 -1.66 -15.93 3.72
CA GLU A 304 -2.35 -15.90 5.01
C GLU A 304 -1.84 -16.97 5.98
N TYR A 305 -1.48 -18.14 5.45
CA TYR A 305 -0.91 -19.23 6.24
C TYR A 305 0.44 -18.84 6.86
N LEU A 306 1.26 -18.06 6.17
CA LEU A 306 2.53 -17.56 6.72
C LEU A 306 2.34 -16.67 7.96
N ASP A 307 1.18 -16.04 8.14
CA ASP A 307 0.86 -15.28 9.36
C ASP A 307 0.45 -16.19 10.53
N HIS A 308 0.09 -17.45 10.27
CA HIS A 308 -0.26 -18.46 11.27
C HIS A 308 1.00 -19.05 11.94
N PRO A 309 0.98 -19.43 13.24
CA PRO A 309 2.16 -19.95 13.95
C PRO A 309 2.84 -21.15 13.27
N GLN A 310 2.08 -22.05 12.65
CA GLN A 310 2.62 -23.18 11.90
C GLN A 310 3.28 -22.74 10.58
N GLY A 311 2.64 -21.83 9.83
CA GLY A 311 3.18 -21.35 8.56
C GLY A 311 4.41 -20.47 8.72
N ARG A 312 4.56 -19.73 9.84
CA ARG A 312 5.81 -19.00 10.16
C ARG A 312 7.05 -19.90 10.16
N GLN A 313 6.91 -21.18 10.50
CA GLN A 313 8.02 -22.14 10.45
C GLN A 313 8.43 -22.47 9.00
N LEU A 314 7.51 -22.33 8.05
CA LEU A 314 7.77 -22.59 6.63
C LEU A 314 8.45 -21.42 5.91
N GLU A 315 8.46 -20.20 6.45
CA GLU A 315 9.10 -19.05 5.78
C GLU A 315 10.60 -19.29 5.53
N SER A 316 11.28 -19.87 6.52
CA SER A 316 12.70 -20.26 6.39
C SER A 316 12.87 -21.39 5.37
N SER A 317 11.98 -22.38 5.38
CA SER A 317 11.97 -23.51 4.44
C SER A 317 11.74 -23.05 2.99
N MET A 318 10.81 -22.11 2.78
CA MET A 318 10.55 -21.47 1.49
C MET A 318 11.81 -20.77 0.97
N THR A 319 12.43 -19.95 1.82
CA THR A 319 13.66 -19.22 1.46
C THR A 319 14.81 -20.16 1.12
N GLU A 320 14.94 -21.27 1.85
CA GLU A 320 15.95 -22.30 1.56
C GLU A 320 15.64 -23.05 0.27
N HIS A 321 14.37 -23.43 0.03
CA HIS A 321 13.92 -24.06 -1.22
C HIS A 321 14.19 -23.16 -2.42
N GLU A 322 13.84 -21.88 -2.35
CA GLU A 322 14.14 -20.89 -3.38
C GLU A 322 15.64 -20.83 -3.69
N LYS A 323 16.50 -20.83 -2.66
CA LYS A 323 17.97 -20.87 -2.85
C LYS A 323 18.43 -22.14 -3.57
N THR A 324 17.82 -23.29 -3.31
CA THR A 324 18.17 -24.54 -4.03
C THR A 324 17.85 -24.47 -5.52
N LEU A 325 16.86 -23.66 -5.91
CA LEU A 325 16.48 -23.38 -7.31
C LEU A 325 17.27 -22.21 -7.92
N GLY A 326 18.26 -21.67 -7.22
CA GLY A 326 19.04 -20.53 -7.69
C GLY A 326 18.29 -19.20 -7.63
N ILE A 327 17.24 -19.11 -6.80
CA ILE A 327 16.48 -17.89 -6.52
C ILE A 327 17.03 -17.27 -5.23
N GLN A 328 17.59 -16.09 -5.32
CA GLN A 328 18.12 -15.33 -4.19
C GLN A 328 17.36 -14.02 -4.04
N ARG A 329 16.72 -13.83 -2.89
CA ARG A 329 16.09 -12.56 -2.50
C ARG A 329 17.13 -11.64 -1.87
N ILE A 330 17.17 -10.39 -2.35
CA ILE A 330 18.08 -9.36 -1.90
C ILE A 330 17.24 -8.18 -1.38
N PRO A 331 17.15 -8.00 -0.05
CA PRO A 331 16.37 -6.92 0.52
C PRO A 331 16.99 -5.57 0.16
N SER A 332 16.14 -4.55 0.05
CA SER A 332 16.67 -3.19 -0.12
C SER A 332 17.09 -2.60 1.22
N LEU A 333 18.39 -2.30 1.33
CA LEU A 333 18.96 -1.69 2.54
C LEU A 333 18.72 -0.18 2.58
N HIS A 334 18.91 0.52 1.46
CA HIS A 334 18.92 2.00 1.40
C HIS A 334 18.11 2.57 0.25
N SER A 335 17.68 3.83 0.42
CA SER A 335 17.01 4.66 -0.60
C SER A 335 15.67 4.08 -1.09
N PHE A 336 15.72 3.19 -2.09
CA PHE A 336 14.53 2.60 -2.72
C PHE A 336 13.99 1.46 -1.87
N ASP A 337 12.67 1.37 -1.70
CA ASP A 337 12.05 0.21 -1.06
C ASP A 337 11.73 -0.89 -2.10
N VAL A 338 12.74 -1.25 -2.90
CA VAL A 338 12.62 -2.20 -4.02
C VAL A 338 13.50 -3.41 -3.75
N GLU A 339 12.88 -4.49 -3.25
CA GLU A 339 13.50 -5.81 -3.17
C GLU A 339 13.90 -6.28 -4.57
N ALA A 340 15.08 -6.92 -4.69
CA ALA A 340 15.50 -7.58 -5.92
C ALA A 340 15.52 -9.11 -5.73
N GLN A 341 15.22 -9.82 -6.81
CA GLN A 341 15.37 -11.27 -6.89
C GLN A 341 16.32 -11.62 -8.01
N VAL A 342 17.38 -12.34 -7.68
CA VAL A 342 18.32 -12.89 -8.66
C VAL A 342 17.94 -14.34 -8.90
N ILE A 343 17.57 -14.66 -10.14
CA ILE A 343 17.09 -16.00 -10.52
C ILE A 343 18.05 -16.58 -11.55
N GLN A 344 18.71 -17.69 -11.19
CA GLN A 344 19.57 -18.43 -12.10
C GLN A 344 18.76 -19.46 -12.89
N LEU A 345 18.42 -19.13 -14.13
CA LEU A 345 17.57 -19.98 -14.99
C LEU A 345 18.08 -21.42 -15.14
N SER A 346 19.40 -21.64 -15.14
CA SER A 346 20.01 -22.96 -15.26
C SER A 346 19.87 -23.85 -14.01
N GLN A 347 19.39 -23.30 -12.89
CA GLN A 347 19.22 -24.01 -11.62
C GLN A 347 17.75 -24.26 -11.29
N LEU A 348 16.83 -23.74 -12.10
CA LEU A 348 15.40 -24.00 -11.94
C LEU A 348 15.11 -25.49 -12.21
N ASP A 349 14.14 -26.02 -11.47
CA ASP A 349 13.63 -27.38 -11.66
C ASP A 349 12.25 -27.32 -12.31
N PRO A 350 12.13 -27.63 -13.62
CA PRO A 350 10.86 -27.60 -14.35
C PRO A 350 9.77 -28.48 -13.74
N ALA A 351 10.13 -29.54 -13.01
CA ALA A 351 9.15 -30.41 -12.36
C ALA A 351 8.50 -29.75 -11.13
N SER A 352 9.18 -28.77 -10.53
CA SER A 352 8.69 -28.02 -9.38
C SER A 352 7.90 -26.76 -9.75
N MET A 353 8.02 -26.30 -11.00
CA MET A 353 7.42 -25.07 -11.48
C MET A 353 5.90 -25.19 -11.61
N ASP A 354 5.23 -24.04 -11.59
CA ASP A 354 3.80 -23.93 -11.86
C ASP A 354 3.46 -24.50 -13.24
N SER A 355 2.44 -25.36 -13.29
CA SER A 355 2.05 -26.11 -14.49
C SER A 355 1.70 -25.21 -15.68
N ARG A 356 1.34 -23.94 -15.42
CA ARG A 356 1.00 -22.95 -16.45
C ARG A 356 2.18 -22.44 -17.26
N LEU A 357 3.41 -22.64 -16.79
CA LEU A 357 4.60 -22.18 -17.50
C LEU A 357 4.95 -23.05 -18.73
N GLY A 358 4.23 -24.15 -18.95
CA GLY A 358 4.40 -25.03 -20.10
C GLY A 358 5.65 -25.91 -19.98
N GLN A 359 5.52 -27.18 -20.34
CA GLN A 359 6.67 -28.05 -20.60
C GLN A 359 6.89 -28.05 -22.11
N ASP A 360 7.48 -26.97 -22.65
CA ASP A 360 7.99 -26.98 -24.02
C ASP A 360 9.46 -27.42 -24.06
#